data_AF-A0A2N6F8V4-F1
#
_entry.id   AF-A0A2N6F8V4-F1
#
_cell.length_a   1.000
_cell.length_b   1.000
_cell.length_c   1.000
_cell.angle_alpha   90.00
_cell.angle_beta   90.00
_cell.angle_gamma   90.00
#
_symmetry.space_group_name_H-M   'P 1'
#
loop_
_entity.id
_entity.type
_entity.pdbx_description
1 polymer ?
#
loop_
_entity_poly.entity_id
_entity_poly.type
_entity_poly.pdbx_seq_one_letter_code
_entity_poly.pdbx_strand_id
1 'polypeptide(L)'
;MSGIYLFLLIAVWLFLGFLVSRVWGRFKPIRLKQKIVHLVIAAILFAGWFGGAFWMVVGKKMYWDAQVRALCVKDGGIKVHETVTLPAEKFDKYGNVGIKNKKFIEPEDQYYYEIDRIIVRRDDPIITKYMSRIVRKSDGNVLGVAIRYGRAGGDIPGPWAPSTYNCPEIEESTGKLEKSIFIKRGAQ
;
A
#
# COMPACT_ATOMS: atom_id res chain seq x y z
N MET A 1 -16.05 2.37 -15.26
CA MET A 1 -17.43 2.91 -15.19
C MET A 1 -17.58 4.01 -16.24
N SER A 2 -18.66 4.00 -17.03
CA SER A 2 -18.92 4.99 -18.10
C SER A 2 -19.27 6.36 -17.51
N GLY A 3 -18.89 7.46 -18.17
CA GLY A 3 -19.24 8.82 -17.73
C GLY A 3 -20.74 9.05 -17.53
N ILE A 4 -21.58 8.29 -18.24
CA ILE A 4 -23.04 8.25 -18.09
C ILE A 4 -23.46 7.88 -16.66
N TYR A 5 -22.74 6.96 -16.01
CA TYR A 5 -23.05 6.55 -14.64
C TYR A 5 -22.88 7.69 -13.65
N LEU A 6 -21.82 8.50 -13.82
CA LEU A 6 -21.54 9.64 -12.96
C LEU A 6 -22.62 10.73 -13.10
N PHE A 7 -23.04 11.02 -14.34
CA PHE A 7 -24.13 11.97 -14.60
C PHE A 7 -25.47 11.50 -14.02
N LEU A 8 -25.80 10.21 -14.14
CA LEU A 8 -27.00 9.64 -13.52
C LEU A 8 -26.95 9.76 -11.99
N LEU A 9 -25.80 9.48 -11.38
CA LEU A 9 -25.60 9.63 -9.94
C LEU A 9 -25.82 11.09 -9.49
N ILE A 10 -25.22 12.05 -10.20
CA ILE A 10 -25.40 13.48 -9.93
C ILE A 10 -26.88 13.88 -10.08
N ALA A 11 -27.54 13.46 -11.16
CA ALA A 11 -28.95 13.76 -11.40
C ALA A 11 -29.86 13.19 -10.29
N VAL A 12 -29.62 11.95 -9.86
CA VAL A 12 -30.34 11.32 -8.75
C VAL A 12 -30.12 12.10 -7.45
N TRP A 13 -28.90 12.50 -7.13
CA TRP A 13 -28.60 13.31 -5.95
C TRP A 13 -29.29 14.68 -5.97
N LEU A 14 -29.28 15.37 -7.12
CA LEU A 14 -29.98 16.65 -7.27
C LEU A 14 -31.49 16.51 -7.12
N PHE A 15 -32.07 15.45 -7.71
CA PHE A 15 -33.50 15.18 -7.60
C PHE A 15 -33.91 14.84 -6.16
N LEU A 16 -33.15 13.98 -5.48
CA LEU A 16 -33.38 13.67 -4.06
C LEU A 16 -33.25 14.92 -3.18
N GLY A 17 -32.23 15.74 -3.41
CA GLY A 17 -32.05 17.01 -2.73
C GLY A 17 -33.23 17.98 -2.95
N PHE A 18 -33.74 18.05 -4.17
CA PHE A 18 -34.94 18.84 -4.49
C PHE A 18 -36.19 18.31 -3.77
N LEU A 19 -36.41 16.99 -3.75
CA LEU A 19 -37.54 16.38 -3.03
C LEU A 19 -37.46 16.66 -1.53
N VAL A 20 -36.28 16.46 -0.92
CA VAL A 20 -36.05 16.74 0.50
C VAL A 20 -36.29 18.22 0.79
N SER A 21 -35.74 19.13 -0.02
CA SER A 21 -35.96 20.58 0.11
C SER A 21 -37.44 20.96 0.00
N ARG A 22 -38.16 20.37 -0.95
CA ARG A 22 -39.59 20.62 -1.15
C ARG A 22 -40.44 20.12 0.02
N VAL A 23 -40.14 18.94 0.54
CA VAL A 23 -40.81 18.38 1.72
C VAL A 23 -40.49 19.23 2.95
N TRP A 24 -39.21 19.54 3.17
CA TRP A 24 -38.76 20.38 4.29
C TRP A 24 -39.37 21.78 4.26
N GLY A 25 -39.51 22.38 3.08
CA GLY A 25 -40.15 23.68 2.89
C GLY A 25 -41.64 23.72 3.23
N ARG A 26 -42.33 22.57 3.28
CA ARG A 26 -43.72 22.47 3.76
C ARG A 26 -43.80 22.45 5.28
N PHE A 27 -42.76 21.97 5.95
CA PHE A 27 -42.63 21.96 7.41
C PHE A 27 -41.83 23.18 7.88
N LYS A 28 -42.34 24.40 7.64
CA LYS A 28 -41.76 25.62 8.22
C LYS A 28 -42.31 25.82 9.63
N PRO A 29 -41.59 25.45 10.70
CA PRO A 29 -42.06 25.70 12.05
C PRO A 29 -42.19 27.20 12.31
N ILE A 30 -43.37 27.61 12.79
CA ILE A 30 -43.67 29.00 13.13
C ILE A 30 -42.91 29.40 14.42
N ARG A 31 -42.71 28.46 15.34
CA ARG A 31 -42.10 28.70 16.66
C ARG A 31 -40.57 28.50 16.65
N LEU A 32 -39.84 29.39 17.31
CA LEU A 32 -38.37 29.37 17.39
C LEU A 32 -37.80 28.05 17.94
N LYS A 33 -38.40 27.49 19.00
CA LYS A 33 -37.96 26.21 19.58
C LYS A 33 -37.99 25.06 18.57
N GLN A 34 -39.03 25.01 17.73
CA GLN A 34 -39.14 23.98 16.69
C GLN A 34 -38.13 24.21 15.56
N LYS A 35 -37.83 25.47 15.20
CA LYS A 35 -36.74 25.81 14.25
C LYS A 35 -35.39 25.29 14.75
N ILE A 36 -35.07 25.50 16.03
CA ILE A 36 -33.82 25.02 16.62
C ILE A 36 -33.73 23.49 16.53
N VAL A 37 -34.79 22.77 16.89
CA VAL A 37 -34.82 21.29 16.80
C VAL A 37 -34.57 20.82 15.36
N HIS A 38 -35.20 21.46 14.37
CA HIS A 38 -35.00 21.11 12.96
C HIS A 38 -33.56 21.34 12.49
N LEU A 39 -32.93 22.45 12.91
CA LEU A 39 -31.53 22.73 12.61
C LEU A 39 -30.58 21.72 13.24
N VAL A 40 -30.84 21.31 14.49
CA VAL A 40 -30.04 20.28 15.17
C VAL A 40 -30.15 18.94 14.45
N ILE A 41 -31.37 18.51 14.09
CA ILE A 41 -31.58 17.28 13.34
C ILE A 41 -30.86 17.34 11.98
N ALA A 42 -31.00 18.45 11.26
CA ALA A 42 -30.32 18.64 9.98
C ALA A 42 -28.79 18.58 10.13
N ALA A 43 -28.23 19.20 11.16
CA ALA A 43 -26.80 19.17 11.44
C ALA A 43 -26.30 17.75 11.76
N ILE A 44 -27.05 16.98 12.55
CA ILE A 44 -26.71 15.59 12.88
C ILE A 44 -26.72 14.70 11.63
N LEU A 45 -27.77 14.81 10.81
CA LEU A 45 -27.88 14.06 9.56
C LEU A 45 -26.75 14.42 8.59
N PHE A 46 -26.44 15.72 8.48
CA PHE A 46 -25.33 16.18 7.66
C PHE A 46 -23.98 15.65 8.15
N ALA A 47 -23.71 15.71 9.45
CA ALA A 47 -22.49 15.20 10.03
C ALA A 47 -22.32 13.68 9.81
N GLY A 48 -23.39 12.90 9.99
CA GLY A 48 -23.39 11.46 9.71
C GLY A 48 -23.14 11.14 8.24
N TRP A 49 -23.82 11.84 7.34
CA TRP A 49 -23.62 11.68 5.90
C TRP A 49 -22.21 12.09 5.46
N PHE A 50 -21.74 13.25 5.89
CA PHE A 50 -20.42 13.79 5.54
C PHE A 50 -19.29 12.93 6.12
N GLY A 51 -19.42 12.48 7.37
CA GLY A 51 -18.47 11.57 8.00
C GLY A 51 -18.40 10.20 7.32
N GLY A 52 -19.55 9.63 6.96
CA GLY A 52 -19.63 8.38 6.20
C GLY A 52 -19.02 8.50 4.80
N ALA A 53 -19.30 9.59 4.09
CA ALA A 53 -18.71 9.89 2.79
C ALA A 53 -17.19 10.04 2.92
N PHE A 54 -16.71 10.82 3.90
CA PHE A 54 -15.28 11.01 4.14
C PHE A 54 -14.57 9.68 4.47
N TRP A 55 -15.20 8.80 5.25
CA TRP A 55 -14.67 7.47 5.54
C TRP A 55 -14.48 6.63 4.27
N MET A 56 -15.48 6.63 3.38
CA MET A 56 -15.45 5.88 2.12
C MET A 56 -14.39 6.41 1.15
N VAL A 57 -14.14 7.72 1.14
CA VAL A 57 -13.21 8.36 0.20
C VAL A 57 -11.76 8.35 0.71
N VAL A 58 -11.55 8.70 1.98
CA VAL A 58 -10.21 8.97 2.54
C VAL A 58 -9.90 8.06 3.73
N GLY A 59 -10.87 7.87 4.63
CA GLY A 59 -10.63 7.19 5.92
C GLY A 59 -10.12 5.75 5.77
N LYS A 60 -10.78 4.95 4.92
CA LYS A 60 -10.39 3.57 4.63
C LYS A 60 -8.93 3.49 4.14
N LYS A 61 -8.57 4.35 3.19
CA LYS A 61 -7.21 4.40 2.62
C LYS A 61 -6.17 4.75 3.67
N MET A 62 -6.39 5.84 4.43
CA MET A 62 -5.47 6.28 5.49
C MET A 62 -5.29 5.23 6.58
N TYR A 63 -6.37 4.56 6.97
CA TYR A 63 -6.33 3.46 7.95
C TYR A 63 -5.40 2.35 7.47
N TRP A 64 -5.56 1.89 6.22
CA TRP A 64 -4.72 0.81 5.70
C TRP A 64 -3.27 1.25 5.43
N ASP A 65 -3.03 2.51 5.06
CA ASP A 65 -1.66 3.06 4.98
C ASP A 65 -0.97 3.03 6.36
N ALA A 66 -1.71 3.35 7.43
CA ALA A 66 -1.20 3.23 8.80
C ALA A 66 -0.92 1.76 9.19
N GLN A 67 -1.81 0.83 8.82
CA GLN A 67 -1.60 -0.60 9.06
C GLN A 67 -0.37 -1.14 8.31
N VAL A 68 -0.17 -0.74 7.04
CA VAL A 68 1.05 -1.08 6.29
C VAL A 68 2.27 -0.52 7.01
N ARG A 69 2.28 0.74 7.43
CA ARG A 69 3.40 1.30 8.21
C ARG A 69 3.71 0.50 9.47
N ALA A 70 2.69 0.11 10.23
CA ALA A 70 2.88 -0.71 11.42
C ALA A 70 3.54 -2.06 11.08
N LEU A 71 3.13 -2.71 9.98
CA LEU A 71 3.77 -3.94 9.49
C LEU A 71 5.22 -3.70 9.05
N CYS A 72 5.50 -2.57 8.39
CA CYS A 72 6.85 -2.19 8.00
C CYS A 72 7.77 -1.99 9.20
N VAL A 73 7.28 -1.37 10.27
CA VAL A 73 8.06 -1.17 11.51
C VAL A 73 8.30 -2.50 12.23
N LYS A 74 7.34 -3.42 12.20
CA LYS A 74 7.42 -4.69 12.93
C LYS A 74 8.32 -5.73 12.26
N ASP A 75 8.21 -5.87 10.93
CA ASP A 75 8.83 -6.96 10.17
C ASP A 75 9.45 -6.50 8.85
N GLY A 76 9.25 -5.24 8.46
CA GLY A 76 9.86 -4.69 7.25
C GLY A 76 11.36 -4.42 7.45
N GLY A 77 12.07 -4.30 6.32
CA GLY A 77 13.50 -4.00 6.32
C GLY A 77 14.35 -5.17 5.83
N ILE A 78 15.65 -5.03 6.04
CA ILE A 78 16.67 -6.02 5.66
C ILE A 78 17.12 -6.74 6.93
N LYS A 79 17.10 -8.07 6.88
CA LYS A 79 17.69 -8.94 7.90
C LYS A 79 18.80 -9.75 7.26
N VAL A 80 20.04 -9.47 7.65
CA VAL A 80 21.21 -10.24 7.24
C VAL A 80 21.40 -11.38 8.25
N HIS A 81 21.50 -12.60 7.74
CA HIS A 81 21.79 -13.79 8.53
C HIS A 81 23.27 -14.13 8.48
N GLU A 82 23.88 -14.00 7.30
CA GLU A 82 25.28 -14.28 7.06
C GLU A 82 25.84 -13.27 6.06
N THR A 83 27.04 -12.75 6.34
CA THR A 83 27.80 -11.90 5.43
C THR A 83 28.86 -12.70 4.71
N VAL A 84 29.10 -12.42 3.44
CA VAL A 84 30.08 -13.11 2.61
C VAL A 84 31.12 -12.12 2.10
N THR A 85 32.40 -12.42 2.33
CA THR A 85 33.50 -11.62 1.79
C THR A 85 33.85 -12.11 0.39
N LEU A 86 33.76 -11.23 -0.60
CA LEU A 86 34.08 -11.53 -1.99
C LEU A 86 35.27 -10.67 -2.47
N PRO A 87 36.05 -11.17 -3.45
CA PRO A 87 37.15 -10.41 -4.01
C PRO A 87 36.61 -9.24 -4.85
N ALA A 88 37.41 -8.17 -4.97
CA ALA A 88 36.96 -6.88 -5.51
C ALA A 88 36.44 -6.96 -6.95
N GLU A 89 36.93 -7.92 -7.73
CA GLU A 89 36.61 -8.15 -9.13
C GLU A 89 35.19 -8.70 -9.33
N LYS A 90 34.58 -9.23 -8.26
CA LYS A 90 33.19 -9.70 -8.28
C LYS A 90 32.16 -8.58 -8.14
N PHE A 91 32.60 -7.35 -7.84
CA PHE A 91 31.71 -6.21 -7.72
C PHE A 91 31.74 -5.35 -8.99
N ASP A 92 30.58 -4.92 -9.45
CA ASP A 92 30.44 -3.93 -10.50
C ASP A 92 30.85 -2.51 -9.99
N LYS A 93 30.82 -1.53 -10.90
CA LYS A 93 31.14 -0.13 -10.58
C LYS A 93 30.18 0.53 -9.56
N TYR A 94 29.05 -0.09 -9.25
CA TYR A 94 28.06 0.37 -8.29
C TYR A 94 28.07 -0.41 -6.96
N GLY A 95 28.98 -1.39 -6.83
CA GLY A 95 29.13 -2.23 -5.64
C GLY A 95 28.13 -3.38 -5.57
N ASN A 96 27.53 -3.81 -6.68
CA ASN A 96 26.69 -5.00 -6.74
C ASN A 96 27.49 -6.19 -7.28
N VAL A 97 27.12 -7.41 -6.88
CA VAL A 97 27.68 -8.68 -7.37
C VAL A 97 26.95 -9.15 -8.64
N GLY A 98 25.73 -8.66 -8.89
CA GLY A 98 24.92 -9.02 -10.06
C GLY A 98 24.19 -10.35 -9.89
N ILE A 99 23.67 -10.63 -8.68
CA ILE A 99 22.98 -11.89 -8.40
C ILE A 99 21.73 -12.06 -9.29
N LYS A 100 21.62 -13.19 -9.98
CA LYS A 100 20.50 -13.52 -10.87
C LYS A 100 19.31 -14.13 -10.10
N ASN A 101 18.12 -14.03 -10.69
CA ASN A 101 16.95 -14.71 -10.15
C ASN A 101 17.14 -16.22 -10.28
N LYS A 102 16.60 -17.00 -9.33
CA LYS A 102 16.61 -18.48 -9.38
C LYS A 102 16.24 -19.08 -10.75
N LYS A 103 15.33 -18.45 -11.49
CA LYS A 103 14.87 -18.92 -12.80
C LYS A 103 15.92 -18.80 -13.92
N PHE A 104 16.95 -17.97 -13.74
CA PHE A 104 17.95 -17.63 -14.75
C PHE A 104 19.38 -17.94 -14.30
N ILE A 105 19.54 -18.83 -13.32
CA ILE A 105 20.85 -19.19 -12.81
C ILE A 105 21.58 -20.08 -13.81
N GLU A 106 22.88 -19.85 -13.94
CA GLU A 106 23.80 -20.72 -14.66
C GLU A 106 24.42 -21.75 -13.70
N PRO A 107 25.02 -22.85 -14.22
CA PRO A 107 25.74 -23.81 -13.41
C PRO A 107 26.84 -23.18 -12.55
N GLU A 108 27.51 -22.16 -13.06
CA GLU A 108 28.64 -21.46 -12.44
C GLU A 108 28.23 -20.45 -11.34
N ASP A 109 26.97 -20.04 -11.32
CA ASP A 109 26.45 -19.08 -10.34
C ASP A 109 26.45 -19.68 -8.93
N GLN A 110 27.06 -18.97 -7.97
CA GLN A 110 27.18 -19.42 -6.57
C GLN A 110 26.01 -18.99 -5.69
N TYR A 111 25.33 -17.92 -6.07
CA TYR A 111 24.22 -17.32 -5.32
C TYR A 111 23.09 -17.00 -6.27
N TYR A 112 21.86 -16.98 -5.75
CA TYR A 112 20.70 -16.54 -6.49
C TYR A 112 19.73 -15.83 -5.57
N TYR A 113 18.87 -15.00 -6.15
CA TYR A 113 17.78 -14.39 -5.40
C TYR A 113 16.42 -15.01 -5.74
N GLU A 114 15.57 -15.10 -4.72
CA GLU A 114 14.17 -15.50 -4.81
C GLU A 114 13.29 -14.33 -4.42
N ILE A 115 12.11 -14.23 -5.04
CA ILE A 115 11.09 -13.24 -4.66
C ILE A 115 9.79 -13.98 -4.43
N ASP A 116 9.31 -13.91 -3.20
CA ASP A 116 7.99 -14.39 -2.82
C ASP A 116 7.02 -13.22 -2.69
N ARG A 117 5.78 -13.48 -3.12
CA ARG A 117 4.65 -12.58 -2.95
C ARG A 117 3.56 -13.28 -2.17
N ILE A 118 3.28 -12.80 -0.97
CA ILE A 118 2.25 -13.34 -0.07
C ILE A 118 1.13 -12.30 0.04
N ILE A 119 -0.09 -12.70 -0.28
CA ILE A 119 -1.27 -11.83 -0.11
C ILE A 119 -1.73 -11.96 1.35
N VAL A 120 -1.50 -10.92 2.14
CA VAL A 120 -1.90 -10.84 3.55
C VAL A 120 -3.40 -10.55 3.67
N ARG A 121 -3.94 -9.76 2.74
CA ARG A 121 -5.36 -9.43 2.65
C ARG A 121 -5.79 -9.40 1.18
N ARG A 122 -6.87 -10.11 0.85
CA ARG A 122 -7.42 -10.22 -0.51
C ARG A 122 -8.52 -9.21 -0.84
N ASP A 123 -9.20 -8.68 0.16
CA ASP A 123 -10.26 -7.68 -0.05
C ASP A 123 -9.68 -6.33 -0.47
N ASP A 124 -10.54 -5.40 -0.90
CA ASP A 124 -10.16 -4.02 -1.14
C ASP A 124 -9.95 -3.24 0.19
N PRO A 125 -8.75 -2.66 0.47
CA PRO A 125 -7.55 -2.72 -0.35
C PRO A 125 -6.74 -3.99 -0.12
N ILE A 126 -6.07 -4.45 -1.19
CA ILE A 126 -5.24 -5.65 -1.15
C ILE A 126 -3.93 -5.31 -0.45
N ILE A 127 -3.58 -6.10 0.56
CA ILE A 127 -2.29 -5.98 1.26
C ILE A 127 -1.40 -7.14 0.85
N THR A 128 -0.22 -6.81 0.34
CA THR A 128 0.77 -7.77 -0.13
C THR A 128 2.06 -7.64 0.68
N LYS A 129 2.62 -8.75 1.12
CA LYS A 129 4.00 -8.89 1.61
C LYS A 129 4.86 -9.38 0.45
N TYR A 130 5.91 -8.63 0.12
CA TYR A 130 6.95 -9.08 -0.79
C TYR A 130 8.19 -9.42 0.04
N MET A 131 8.81 -10.53 -0.28
CA MET A 131 9.97 -11.04 0.43
C MET A 131 11.02 -11.45 -0.58
N SER A 132 12.14 -10.75 -0.56
CA SER A 132 13.31 -11.07 -1.37
C SER A 132 14.33 -11.79 -0.51
N ARG A 133 14.87 -12.91 -0.99
CA ARG A 133 15.92 -13.66 -0.29
C ARG A 133 17.11 -13.86 -1.19
N ILE A 134 18.32 -13.81 -0.64
CA ILE A 134 19.53 -14.25 -1.34
C ILE A 134 19.97 -15.57 -0.72
N VAL A 135 20.16 -16.58 -1.57
CA VAL A 135 20.42 -17.96 -1.18
C VAL A 135 21.73 -18.42 -1.79
N ARG A 136 22.56 -19.08 -0.99
CA ARG A 136 23.77 -19.76 -1.47
C ARG A 136 23.40 -21.10 -2.08
N LYS A 137 23.90 -21.38 -3.28
CA LYS A 137 23.55 -22.57 -4.05
C LYS A 137 24.10 -23.87 -3.47
N SER A 138 25.30 -23.82 -2.87
CA SER A 138 26.01 -25.02 -2.40
C SER A 138 25.33 -25.74 -1.23
N ASP A 139 24.71 -24.99 -0.32
CA ASP A 139 24.10 -25.49 0.92
C ASP A 139 22.61 -25.13 1.04
N GLY A 140 22.10 -24.26 0.16
CA GLY A 140 20.72 -23.76 0.22
C GLY A 140 20.48 -22.75 1.35
N ASN A 141 21.53 -22.24 2.00
CA ASN A 141 21.41 -21.33 3.13
C ASN A 141 20.97 -19.93 2.68
N VAL A 142 20.03 -19.35 3.42
CA VAL A 142 19.54 -17.98 3.19
C VAL A 142 20.49 -16.99 3.87
N LEU A 143 21.23 -16.22 3.07
CA LEU A 143 22.21 -15.25 3.57
C LEU A 143 21.54 -13.98 4.12
N GLY A 144 20.37 -13.63 3.58
CA GLY A 144 19.56 -12.55 4.11
C GLY A 144 18.23 -12.41 3.39
N VAL A 145 17.35 -11.62 4.01
CA VAL A 145 15.98 -11.41 3.59
C VAL A 145 15.67 -9.92 3.62
N ALA A 146 15.01 -9.42 2.58
CA ALA A 146 14.39 -8.10 2.58
C ALA A 146 12.86 -8.24 2.51
N ILE A 147 12.16 -7.64 3.47
CA ILE A 147 10.70 -7.69 3.57
C ILE A 147 10.14 -6.29 3.33
N ARG A 148 9.12 -6.22 2.47
CA ARG A 148 8.33 -5.01 2.23
C ARG A 148 6.85 -5.34 2.18
N TYR A 149 6.04 -4.41 2.64
CA TYR A 149 4.60 -4.46 2.56
C TYR A 149 4.09 -3.37 1.60
N GLY A 150 3.00 -3.69 0.91
CA GLY A 150 2.33 -2.76 0.01
C GLY A 150 0.82 -2.92 0.08
N ARG A 151 0.12 -1.80 -0.04
CA ARG A 151 -1.32 -1.68 -0.27
C ARG A 151 -1.56 -1.37 -1.75
N ALA A 152 -2.56 -2.00 -2.34
CA ALA A 152 -3.16 -1.59 -3.60
C ALA A 152 -4.68 -1.44 -3.45
N GLY A 153 -5.26 -0.32 -3.90
CA GLY A 153 -6.70 -0.05 -3.85
C GLY A 153 -7.17 0.67 -2.59
N GLY A 154 -8.44 0.57 -2.22
CA GLY A 154 -9.04 1.35 -1.13
C GLY A 154 -9.38 2.77 -1.53
N ASP A 155 -9.32 3.06 -2.82
CA ASP A 155 -9.83 4.28 -3.43
C ASP A 155 -11.34 4.14 -3.70
N ILE A 156 -11.97 5.25 -4.06
CA ILE A 156 -13.33 5.23 -4.58
C ILE A 156 -13.36 4.29 -5.81
N PRO A 157 -14.42 3.47 -5.99
CA PRO A 157 -14.60 2.68 -7.19
C PRO A 157 -14.64 3.56 -8.46
N GLY A 158 -13.84 3.25 -9.47
CA GLY A 158 -13.82 4.02 -10.71
C GLY A 158 -12.92 3.44 -11.81
N PRO A 159 -12.88 4.08 -12.99
CA PRO A 159 -12.05 3.64 -14.12
C PRO A 159 -10.55 3.97 -13.98
N TRP A 160 -10.12 4.56 -12.87
CA TRP A 160 -8.71 4.89 -12.62
C TRP A 160 -7.94 3.69 -12.07
N ALA A 161 -6.62 3.71 -12.27
CA ALA A 161 -5.74 2.73 -11.64
C ALA A 161 -5.83 2.83 -10.11
N PRO A 162 -5.83 1.70 -9.37
CA PRO A 162 -5.83 1.74 -7.93
C PRO A 162 -4.56 2.41 -7.41
N SER A 163 -4.71 3.26 -6.41
CA SER A 163 -3.56 3.83 -5.71
C SER A 163 -2.77 2.73 -5.03
N THR A 164 -1.47 2.98 -4.88
CA THR A 164 -0.59 2.10 -4.13
C THR A 164 0.06 2.86 -3.00
N TYR A 165 0.40 2.12 -1.94
CA TYR A 165 1.23 2.61 -0.85
C TYR A 165 2.18 1.51 -0.46
N ASN A 166 3.47 1.79 -0.45
CA ASN A 166 4.48 0.83 -0.02
C ASN A 166 5.09 1.30 1.29
N CYS A 167 5.77 0.38 1.99
CA CYS A 167 6.68 0.79 3.06
C CYS A 167 7.54 1.96 2.59
N PRO A 168 7.76 2.99 3.44
CA PRO A 168 8.70 4.06 3.13
C PRO A 168 10.03 3.47 2.68
N GLU A 169 10.67 4.13 1.72
CA GLU A 169 11.76 3.60 0.92
C GLU A 169 12.83 2.92 1.78
N ILE A 170 12.81 1.58 1.74
CA ILE A 170 14.06 0.83 1.80
C ILE A 170 14.62 1.05 0.38
N GLU A 171 15.28 2.18 0.12
CA GLU A 171 15.78 2.50 -1.23
C GLU A 171 16.41 1.23 -1.81
N GLU A 172 15.84 0.71 -2.90
CA GLU A 172 16.30 -0.52 -3.56
C GLU A 172 16.51 -1.75 -2.66
N SER A 173 15.42 -2.37 -2.17
CA SER A 173 15.50 -3.56 -1.30
C SER A 173 16.40 -4.69 -1.85
N THR A 174 16.50 -4.88 -3.17
CA THR A 174 17.37 -5.91 -3.76
C THR A 174 18.84 -5.48 -3.77
N GLY A 175 19.14 -4.29 -4.29
CA GLY A 175 20.51 -3.76 -4.33
C GLY A 175 21.09 -3.53 -2.94
N LYS A 176 20.29 -3.04 -1.98
CA LYS A 176 20.71 -2.92 -0.59
C LYS A 176 20.84 -4.26 0.13
N LEU A 177 19.97 -5.24 -0.14
CA LEU A 177 20.13 -6.57 0.45
C LEU A 177 21.45 -7.19 0.01
N GLU A 178 21.76 -7.11 -1.27
CA GLU A 178 23.02 -7.58 -1.85
C GLU A 178 24.23 -6.86 -1.23
N LYS A 179 24.21 -5.52 -1.18
CA LYS A 179 25.26 -4.72 -0.53
C LYS A 179 25.42 -4.98 0.96
N SER A 180 24.35 -5.42 1.65
CA SER A 180 24.39 -5.73 3.08
C SER A 180 24.95 -7.13 3.36
N ILE A 181 24.85 -8.06 2.41
CA ILE A 181 25.34 -9.42 2.52
C ILE A 181 26.78 -9.53 2.03
N PHE A 182 27.11 -8.93 0.89
CA PHE A 182 28.41 -9.09 0.25
C PHE A 182 29.36 -7.95 0.59
N ILE A 183 30.43 -8.29 1.31
CA ILE A 183 31.47 -7.35 1.74
C ILE A 183 32.64 -7.45 0.78
N LYS A 184 33.07 -6.30 0.24
CA LYS A 184 34.28 -6.21 -0.58
C LYS A 184 35.49 -6.47 0.30
N ARG A 185 36.30 -7.48 -0.03
CA ARG A 185 37.60 -7.67 0.61
C ARG A 185 38.46 -6.43 0.34
N GLY A 186 38.91 -5.76 1.40
CA GLY A 186 39.85 -4.65 1.26
C GLY A 186 41.11 -5.13 0.56
N ALA A 187 41.59 -4.37 -0.43
CA ALA A 187 42.95 -4.51 -0.93
C ALA A 187 43.88 -4.17 0.25
N GLN A 188 44.55 -5.17 0.81
CA GLN A 188 45.80 -4.94 1.53
C GLN A 188 46.90 -4.72 0.50
#